data_AF-A0A5M8PIQ9-F1
#
_entry.id   AF-A0A5M8PIQ9-F1
#
_cell.length_a   1.000
_cell.length_b   1.000
_cell.length_c   1.000
_cell.angle_alpha   90.00
_cell.angle_beta   90.00
_cell.angle_gamma   90.00
#
_symmetry.space_group_name_H-M   'P 1'
#
loop_
_entity.id
_entity.type
_entity.pdbx_description
1 polymer ?
#
loop_
_entity_poly.entity_id
_entity_poly.type
_entity_poly.pdbx_seq_one_letter_code
_entity_poly.pdbx_strand_id
1 'polypeptide(L)'
;MEDLMTAGALIPRFQLSKLLNQDQGGRRITLLGTIDSSPALLTAERAAFPTDAEELRAFHASLANINNLGANDIYSWYLASTRPSGAAPPDLKLNLIYPCTEQHIKKYSRQAVRMVTETPEIYAEHVRPSMQRKREEGRLNWVWNIIDGRTEQEDVLLRDHGSKGADDEGFLMLPDLNWDRKTISSLHLLGIVERRDIWSLRDLKKKHVGWLKHMREQLLHATAKLYPGIEKDMLKLYMHWMCHLAVDIYDTH
;
A
#
# COMPACT_ATOMS: atom_id res chain seq x y z
N MET A 1 -13.14 19.75 -4.84
CA MET A 1 -13.75 19.96 -3.50
C MET A 1 -15.14 19.33 -3.43
N GLU A 2 -15.95 19.51 -4.47
CA GLU A 2 -17.27 18.87 -4.62
C GLU A 2 -17.17 17.32 -4.59
N ASP A 3 -16.34 16.70 -5.43
CA ASP A 3 -16.16 15.22 -5.46
C ASP A 3 -15.71 14.58 -4.14
N LEU A 4 -14.90 15.28 -3.33
CA LEU A 4 -14.47 14.84 -2.00
C LEU A 4 -15.64 14.82 -1.01
N MET A 5 -16.51 15.83 -1.07
CA MET A 5 -17.73 15.89 -0.26
C MET A 5 -18.74 14.83 -0.71
N THR A 6 -18.81 14.54 -2.02
CA THR A 6 -19.65 13.47 -2.58
C THR A 6 -19.20 12.08 -2.12
N ALA A 7 -17.87 11.84 -2.06
CA ALA A 7 -17.31 10.58 -1.59
C ALA A 7 -17.52 10.34 -0.09
N GLY A 8 -17.36 11.39 0.74
CA GLY A 8 -17.61 11.31 2.19
C GLY A 8 -19.06 10.96 2.54
N ALA A 9 -20.02 11.39 1.73
CA ALA A 9 -21.44 11.11 1.90
C ALA A 9 -21.82 9.63 1.71
N LEU A 10 -20.93 8.80 1.14
CA LEU A 10 -21.18 7.38 0.89
C LEU A 10 -21.01 6.52 2.16
N ILE A 11 -20.09 6.88 3.05
CA ILE A 11 -19.77 6.08 4.25
C ILE A 11 -20.98 5.91 5.19
N PRO A 12 -21.73 6.98 5.54
CA PRO A 12 -22.91 6.84 6.40
C PRO A 12 -24.05 6.01 5.79
N ARG A 13 -24.04 5.82 4.47
CA ARG A 13 -25.06 5.06 3.72
C ARG A 13 -24.70 3.57 3.59
N PHE A 14 -23.50 3.18 4.01
CA PHE A 14 -23.03 1.80 3.95
C PHE A 14 -23.84 0.92 4.90
N GLN A 15 -24.51 -0.08 4.32
CA GLN A 15 -25.24 -1.10 5.06
C GLN A 15 -24.40 -2.36 5.14
N LEU A 16 -23.93 -2.69 6.34
CA LEU A 16 -23.12 -3.88 6.59
C LEU A 16 -23.93 -5.16 6.33
N SER A 17 -23.37 -6.06 5.53
CA SER A 17 -23.91 -7.40 5.34
C SER A 17 -23.06 -8.47 6.03
N LYS A 18 -21.73 -8.42 5.89
CA LYS A 18 -20.83 -9.48 6.37
C LYS A 18 -19.40 -9.00 6.60
N LEU A 19 -18.74 -9.52 7.64
CA LEU A 19 -17.28 -9.46 7.79
C LEU A 19 -16.62 -10.45 6.82
N LEU A 20 -15.81 -9.96 5.89
CA LEU A 20 -15.10 -10.79 4.90
C LEU A 20 -13.75 -11.29 5.40
N ASN A 21 -13.00 -10.43 6.09
CA ASN A 21 -11.67 -10.75 6.60
C ASN A 21 -11.31 -9.87 7.80
N GLN A 22 -10.41 -10.38 8.64
CA GLN A 22 -9.72 -9.65 9.70
C GLN A 22 -8.25 -10.09 9.70
N ASP A 23 -7.34 -9.14 9.59
CA ASP A 23 -5.89 -9.39 9.52
C ASP A 23 -5.07 -8.31 10.26
N GLN A 24 -3.75 -8.26 10.05
CA GLN A 24 -2.82 -7.35 10.72
C GLN A 24 -2.95 -7.35 12.26
N GLY A 25 -2.99 -8.54 12.87
CA GLY A 25 -3.17 -8.67 14.32
C GLY A 25 -4.53 -8.16 14.81
N GLY A 26 -5.55 -8.14 13.95
CA GLY A 26 -6.91 -7.69 14.28
C GLY A 26 -7.13 -6.19 14.10
N ARG A 27 -6.13 -5.44 13.64
CA ARG A 27 -6.18 -3.98 13.46
C ARG A 27 -6.79 -3.54 12.14
N ARG A 28 -7.03 -4.48 11.22
CA ARG A 28 -7.73 -4.22 9.95
C ARG A 28 -8.85 -5.22 9.73
N ILE A 29 -9.99 -4.71 9.28
CA ILE A 29 -11.19 -5.48 8.92
C ILE A 29 -11.66 -5.08 7.53
N THR A 30 -12.18 -6.05 6.79
CA THR A 30 -12.86 -5.81 5.51
C THR A 30 -14.30 -6.26 5.59
N LEU A 31 -15.21 -5.33 5.30
CA LEU A 31 -16.64 -5.48 5.42
C LEU A 31 -17.29 -5.48 4.03
N LEU A 32 -18.14 -6.45 3.76
CA LEU A 32 -19.04 -6.47 2.62
C LEU A 32 -20.39 -5.88 3.03
N GLY A 33 -20.91 -5.01 2.19
CA GLY A 33 -22.19 -4.37 2.39
C GLY A 33 -22.78 -3.88 1.08
N THR A 34 -23.76 -2.98 1.20
CA THR A 34 -24.37 -2.28 0.06
C THR A 34 -24.47 -0.79 0.34
N ILE A 35 -24.43 0.00 -0.73
CA ILE A 35 -24.83 1.40 -0.75
C ILE A 35 -25.80 1.53 -1.92
N ASP A 36 -26.99 2.08 -1.69
CA ASP A 36 -28.03 2.24 -2.73
C ASP A 36 -28.34 0.96 -3.52
N SER A 37 -28.41 -0.17 -2.81
CA SER A 37 -28.62 -1.51 -3.38
C SER A 37 -27.49 -2.03 -4.28
N SER A 38 -26.40 -1.27 -4.44
CA SER A 38 -25.20 -1.70 -5.14
C SER A 38 -24.15 -2.22 -4.15
N PRO A 39 -23.42 -3.30 -4.50
CA PRO A 39 -22.43 -3.91 -3.61
C PRO A 39 -21.27 -2.95 -3.29
N ALA A 40 -20.81 -2.95 -2.04
CA ALA A 40 -19.74 -2.11 -1.56
C ALA A 40 -18.79 -2.89 -0.64
N LEU A 41 -17.50 -2.57 -0.68
CA LEU A 41 -16.51 -3.04 0.30
C LEU A 41 -15.98 -1.87 1.10
N LEU A 42 -16.08 -1.96 2.43
CA LEU A 42 -15.50 -1.00 3.35
C LEU A 42 -14.37 -1.69 4.12
N THR A 43 -13.14 -1.20 3.96
CA THR A 43 -12.00 -1.62 4.76
C THR A 43 -11.73 -0.57 5.83
N ALA A 44 -11.63 -0.98 7.08
CA ALA A 44 -11.27 -0.11 8.19
C ALA A 44 -9.98 -0.63 8.85
N GLU A 45 -9.01 0.27 9.02
CA GLU A 45 -7.70 0.00 9.61
C GLU A 45 -7.44 1.00 10.73
N ARG A 46 -6.85 0.55 11.84
CA ARG A 46 -6.36 1.44 12.89
C ARG A 46 -5.25 2.33 12.32
N ALA A 47 -5.43 3.65 12.42
CA ALA A 47 -4.40 4.58 12.02
C ALA A 47 -3.14 4.42 12.90
N ALA A 48 -1.99 4.79 12.36
CA ALA A 48 -0.77 4.86 13.15
C ALA A 48 -0.89 5.93 14.24
N PHE A 49 -0.22 5.70 15.37
CA PHE A 49 -0.09 6.75 16.38
C PHE A 49 0.77 7.90 15.86
N PRO A 50 0.45 9.14 16.24
CA PRO A 50 1.27 10.29 15.87
C PRO A 50 2.66 10.19 16.50
N THR A 51 3.64 10.83 15.87
CA THR A 51 5.01 10.93 16.40
C THR A 51 5.39 12.35 16.80
N ASP A 52 4.60 13.35 16.42
CA ASP A 52 4.82 14.74 16.81
C ASP A 52 4.43 14.99 18.27
N ALA A 53 5.19 15.86 18.94
CA ALA A 53 5.01 16.14 20.37
C ALA A 53 3.66 16.78 20.70
N GLU A 54 3.13 17.68 19.87
CA GLU A 54 1.84 18.31 20.10
C GLU A 54 0.70 17.31 19.88
N GLU A 55 0.77 16.51 18.81
CA GLU A 55 -0.22 15.47 18.53
C GLU A 55 -0.23 14.37 19.60
N LEU A 56 0.93 14.01 20.16
CA LEU A 56 1.03 13.07 21.28
C LEU A 56 0.39 13.62 22.56
N ARG A 57 0.55 14.91 22.85
CA ARG A 57 -0.15 15.56 23.98
C ARG A 57 -1.65 15.58 23.75
N ALA A 58 -2.09 15.87 22.53
CA ALA A 58 -3.50 15.85 22.15
C ALA A 58 -4.10 14.44 22.27
N PHE A 59 -3.35 13.40 21.85
CA PHE A 59 -3.72 12.00 22.03
C PHE A 59 -3.89 11.64 23.51
N HIS A 60 -2.92 11.98 24.36
CA HIS A 60 -3.01 11.69 25.80
C HIS A 60 -4.23 12.38 26.43
N ALA A 61 -4.52 13.63 26.06
CA ALA A 61 -5.68 14.38 26.52
C ALA A 61 -7.02 13.83 25.98
N SER A 62 -7.02 13.07 24.89
CA SER A 62 -8.23 12.50 24.28
C SER A 62 -8.63 11.14 24.86
N LEU A 63 -7.76 10.51 25.68
CA LEU A 63 -8.05 9.22 26.31
C LEU A 63 -9.29 9.29 27.21
N ALA A 64 -10.18 8.34 27.02
CA ALA A 64 -11.44 8.20 27.72
C ALA A 64 -11.79 6.72 27.91
N ASN A 65 -12.78 6.44 28.76
CA ASN A 65 -13.27 5.08 29.02
C ASN A 65 -12.13 4.09 29.36
N ILE A 66 -11.21 4.52 30.23
CA ILE A 66 -10.04 3.73 30.62
C ILE A 66 -10.49 2.64 31.58
N ASN A 67 -10.35 1.38 31.17
CA ASN A 67 -10.66 0.20 31.94
C ASN A 67 -9.37 -0.58 32.24
N ASN A 68 -9.04 -0.78 33.51
CA ASN A 68 -7.89 -1.61 33.89
C ASN A 68 -8.21 -3.08 33.69
N LEU A 69 -7.30 -3.81 33.05
CA LEU A 69 -7.39 -5.26 32.85
C LEU A 69 -6.58 -6.03 33.89
N GLY A 70 -5.58 -5.39 34.50
CA GLY A 70 -4.75 -5.96 35.55
C GLY A 70 -3.53 -5.11 35.86
N ALA A 71 -2.82 -5.51 36.92
CA ALA A 71 -1.55 -4.94 37.34
C ALA A 71 -0.67 -5.99 38.05
N ASN A 72 0.64 -5.86 37.92
CA ASN A 72 1.64 -6.64 38.64
C ASN A 72 2.88 -5.77 38.90
N ASP A 73 3.13 -5.45 40.17
CA ASP A 73 4.20 -4.53 40.60
C ASP A 73 4.14 -3.19 39.83
N ILE A 74 5.16 -2.86 39.04
CA ILE A 74 5.21 -1.62 38.23
C ILE A 74 4.50 -1.74 36.87
N TYR A 75 3.96 -2.90 36.51
CA TYR A 75 3.30 -3.14 35.22
C TYR A 75 1.78 -3.07 35.36
N SER A 76 1.12 -2.27 34.52
CA SER A 76 -0.35 -2.18 34.46
C SER A 76 -0.81 -2.10 33.01
N TRP A 77 -1.92 -2.76 32.67
CA TRP A 77 -2.45 -2.77 31.31
C TRP A 77 -3.95 -2.47 31.29
N TYR A 78 -4.37 -1.70 30.28
CA TYR A 78 -5.69 -1.09 30.21
C TYR A 78 -6.27 -1.23 28.79
N LEU A 79 -7.60 -1.10 28.69
CA LEU A 79 -8.29 -0.76 27.46
C LEU A 79 -8.78 0.68 27.57
N ALA A 80 -8.65 1.47 26.52
CA ALA A 80 -9.11 2.85 26.48
C ALA A 80 -9.76 3.15 25.12
N SER A 81 -10.54 4.22 25.09
CA SER A 81 -11.10 4.83 23.88
C SER A 81 -10.52 6.23 23.72
N THR A 82 -10.47 6.72 22.49
CA THR A 82 -10.13 8.11 22.16
C THR A 82 -11.41 8.90 21.90
N ARG A 83 -11.49 10.12 22.43
CA ARG A 83 -12.59 11.05 22.14
C ARG A 83 -12.25 11.87 20.89
N PRO A 84 -13.24 12.12 20.00
CA PRO A 84 -13.04 13.06 18.92
C PRO A 84 -12.76 14.45 19.51
N SER A 85 -11.58 14.99 19.23
CA SER A 85 -11.24 16.39 19.50
C SER A 85 -10.69 16.99 18.21
N GLY A 86 -10.98 18.26 17.92
CA GLY A 86 -10.59 18.89 16.65
C GLY A 86 -9.07 18.94 16.39
N ALA A 87 -8.25 18.67 17.41
CA ALA A 87 -6.80 18.63 17.33
C ALA A 87 -6.21 17.21 17.49
N ALA A 88 -7.02 16.20 17.86
CA ALA A 88 -6.55 14.83 17.99
C ALA A 88 -6.44 14.18 16.59
N PRO A 89 -5.41 13.36 16.35
CA PRO A 89 -5.28 12.64 15.08
C PRO A 89 -6.43 11.64 14.91
N PRO A 90 -6.83 11.34 13.66
CA PRO A 90 -7.88 10.37 13.39
C PRO A 90 -7.43 8.94 13.75
N ASP A 91 -8.32 8.15 14.35
CA ASP A 91 -8.01 6.78 14.80
C ASP A 91 -8.14 5.68 13.72
N LEU A 92 -8.77 6.02 12.59
CA LEU A 92 -9.14 5.06 11.55
C LEU A 92 -8.78 5.57 10.16
N LYS A 93 -8.18 4.69 9.36
CA LYS A 93 -8.08 4.81 7.91
C LYS A 93 -9.20 3.98 7.28
N LEU A 94 -10.02 4.59 6.44
CA LEU A 94 -11.10 3.92 5.72
C LEU A 94 -10.80 3.88 4.23
N ASN A 95 -11.01 2.73 3.60
CA ASN A 95 -11.00 2.58 2.14
C ASN A 95 -12.35 2.01 1.69
N LEU A 96 -13.02 2.70 0.75
CA LEU A 96 -14.29 2.28 0.18
C LEU A 96 -14.10 1.89 -1.29
N ILE A 97 -14.56 0.69 -1.66
CA ILE A 97 -14.71 0.28 -3.06
C ILE A 97 -16.21 0.22 -3.35
N TYR A 98 -16.68 1.11 -4.21
CA TYR A 98 -18.09 1.23 -4.56
C TYR A 98 -18.26 1.76 -6.00
N PRO A 99 -19.08 1.09 -6.85
CA PRO A 99 -19.62 -0.26 -6.65
C PRO A 99 -18.51 -1.32 -6.74
N CYS A 100 -18.54 -2.33 -5.88
CA CYS A 100 -17.54 -3.41 -5.89
C CYS A 100 -18.02 -4.60 -6.74
N THR A 101 -17.08 -5.29 -7.38
CA THR A 101 -17.35 -6.50 -8.17
C THR A 101 -17.02 -7.77 -7.39
N GLU A 102 -17.51 -8.93 -7.86
CA GLU A 102 -17.15 -10.26 -7.33
C GLU A 102 -15.63 -10.50 -7.26
N GLN A 103 -14.86 -9.93 -8.18
CA GLN A 103 -13.41 -10.03 -8.15
C GLN A 103 -12.81 -9.33 -6.92
N HIS A 104 -13.36 -8.17 -6.54
CA HIS A 104 -12.95 -7.48 -5.32
C HIS A 104 -13.35 -8.28 -4.09
N ILE A 105 -14.58 -8.78 -4.04
CA ILE A 105 -15.08 -9.60 -2.91
C ILE A 105 -14.15 -10.80 -2.70
N LYS A 106 -13.81 -11.53 -3.77
CA LYS A 106 -12.87 -12.65 -3.70
C LYS A 106 -11.47 -12.23 -3.23
N LYS A 107 -10.96 -11.09 -3.69
CA LYS A 107 -9.64 -10.55 -3.30
C LYS A 107 -9.57 -10.21 -1.81
N TYR A 108 -10.63 -9.61 -1.26
CA TYR A 108 -10.65 -9.12 0.13
C TYR A 108 -11.26 -10.11 1.13
N SER A 109 -11.82 -11.23 0.65
CA SER A 109 -12.24 -12.34 1.49
C SER A 109 -11.05 -13.06 2.10
N ARG A 110 -11.23 -13.64 3.30
CA ARG A 110 -10.23 -14.52 3.88
C ARG A 110 -9.89 -15.67 2.92
N GLN A 111 -8.63 -15.76 2.52
CA GLN A 111 -8.14 -16.84 1.66
C GLN A 111 -7.23 -17.77 2.47
N ALA A 112 -7.39 -19.08 2.26
CA ALA A 112 -6.46 -20.05 2.81
C ALA A 112 -5.12 -19.92 2.07
N VAL A 113 -4.04 -19.67 2.81
CA VAL A 113 -2.69 -19.56 2.24
C VAL A 113 -2.11 -20.96 2.05
N ARG A 114 -1.42 -21.17 0.93
CA ARG A 114 -0.68 -22.40 0.64
C ARG A 114 0.74 -22.03 0.23
N MET A 115 1.72 -22.75 0.76
CA MET A 115 3.08 -22.75 0.24
C MET A 115 3.08 -23.64 -1.01
N VAL A 116 3.58 -23.11 -2.14
CA VAL A 116 3.63 -23.83 -3.42
C VAL A 116 5.07 -23.89 -3.92
N THR A 117 5.39 -24.96 -4.63
CA THR A 117 6.69 -25.11 -5.32
C THR A 117 6.46 -24.94 -6.82
N GLU A 118 6.93 -23.82 -7.36
CA GLU A 118 6.85 -23.53 -8.79
C GLU A 118 8.15 -23.93 -9.49
N THR A 119 8.09 -24.98 -10.32
CA THR A 119 9.20 -25.39 -11.19
C THR A 119 9.21 -24.57 -12.49
N PRO A 120 10.33 -24.55 -13.24
CA PRO A 120 10.39 -23.90 -14.55
C PRO A 120 9.29 -24.36 -15.51
N GLU A 121 8.92 -25.65 -15.47
CA GLU A 121 7.88 -26.26 -16.31
C GLU A 121 6.51 -25.70 -15.92
N ILE A 122 6.17 -25.68 -14.63
CA ILE A 122 4.91 -25.09 -14.13
C ILE A 122 4.83 -23.61 -14.52
N TYR A 123 5.94 -22.87 -14.43
CA TYR A 123 5.98 -21.48 -14.85
C TYR A 123 5.67 -21.33 -16.35
N ALA A 124 6.34 -22.12 -17.20
CA ALA A 124 6.18 -22.04 -18.65
C ALA A 124 4.77 -22.48 -19.12
N GLU A 125 4.22 -23.54 -18.54
CA GLU A 125 2.97 -24.16 -18.99
C GLU A 125 1.72 -23.52 -18.38
N HIS A 126 1.81 -22.98 -17.16
CA HIS A 126 0.63 -22.51 -16.43
C HIS A 126 0.70 -21.04 -16.01
N VAL A 127 1.80 -20.63 -15.36
CA VAL A 127 1.89 -19.28 -14.79
C VAL A 127 2.05 -18.22 -15.87
N ARG A 128 2.98 -18.42 -16.81
CA ARG A 128 3.26 -17.49 -17.90
C ARG A 128 2.04 -17.27 -18.82
N PRO A 129 1.31 -18.31 -19.27
CA PRO A 129 0.05 -18.10 -20.00
C PRO A 129 -1.03 -17.38 -19.20
N SER A 130 -1.12 -17.62 -17.88
CA SER A 130 -2.05 -16.89 -17.01
C SER A 130 -1.69 -15.40 -16.92
N MET A 131 -0.40 -15.08 -16.77
CA MET A 131 0.08 -13.69 -16.77
C MET A 131 -0.23 -12.99 -18.09
N GLN A 132 0.01 -13.64 -19.22
CA GLN A 132 -0.28 -13.09 -20.54
C GLN A 132 -1.76 -12.73 -20.67
N ARG A 133 -2.67 -13.66 -20.34
CA ARG A 133 -4.12 -13.42 -20.38
C ARG A 133 -4.55 -12.22 -19.54
N LYS A 134 -4.02 -12.10 -18.31
CA LYS A 134 -4.32 -10.96 -17.42
C LYS A 134 -3.86 -9.61 -18.00
N ARG A 135 -2.77 -9.60 -18.77
CA ARG A 135 -2.27 -8.40 -19.45
C ARG A 135 -3.16 -8.05 -20.64
N GLU A 136 -3.54 -9.04 -21.44
CA GLU A 136 -4.47 -8.88 -22.57
C GLU A 136 -5.86 -8.40 -22.10
N GLU A 137 -6.31 -8.80 -20.91
CA GLU A 137 -7.51 -8.28 -20.25
C GLU A 137 -7.42 -6.81 -19.79
N GLY A 138 -6.29 -6.13 -19.98
CA GLY A 138 -6.13 -4.71 -19.64
C GLY A 138 -5.96 -4.41 -18.14
N ARG A 139 -5.62 -5.41 -17.31
CA ARG A 139 -5.47 -5.21 -15.85
C ARG A 139 -4.34 -4.26 -15.45
N LEU A 140 -3.44 -3.95 -16.38
CA LEU A 140 -2.31 -3.03 -16.17
C LEU A 140 -2.57 -1.61 -16.68
N ASN A 141 -3.77 -1.30 -17.16
CA ASN A 141 -4.08 0.02 -17.72
C ASN A 141 -3.80 1.17 -16.74
N TRP A 142 -4.01 0.95 -15.44
CA TRP A 142 -3.68 1.95 -14.42
C TRP A 142 -2.17 2.26 -14.37
N VAL A 143 -1.31 1.24 -14.46
CA VAL A 143 0.15 1.39 -14.53
C VAL A 143 0.54 2.19 -15.79
N TRP A 144 -0.07 1.85 -16.92
CA TRP A 144 0.18 2.52 -18.18
C TRP A 144 -0.28 3.98 -18.17
N ASN A 145 -1.38 4.31 -17.49
CA ASN A 145 -1.81 5.69 -17.36
C ASN A 145 -0.80 6.54 -16.56
N ILE A 146 -0.17 5.98 -15.53
CA ILE A 146 0.88 6.67 -14.75
C ILE A 146 2.15 6.84 -15.60
N ILE A 147 2.61 5.78 -16.26
CA ILE A 147 3.79 5.83 -17.14
C ILE A 147 3.54 6.78 -18.32
N ASP A 148 2.37 6.76 -18.95
CA ASP A 148 2.10 7.57 -20.13
C ASP A 148 1.75 9.04 -19.78
N GLY A 149 1.88 9.44 -18.50
CA GLY A 149 1.72 10.82 -18.09
C GLY A 149 0.27 11.28 -17.89
N ARG A 150 -0.69 10.35 -17.85
CA ARG A 150 -2.14 10.64 -17.90
C ARG A 150 -2.77 10.82 -16.53
N THR A 151 -2.24 10.14 -15.50
CA THR A 151 -2.78 10.15 -14.13
C THR A 151 -1.65 10.25 -13.11
N GLU A 152 -1.94 10.79 -11.91
CA GLU A 152 -1.05 10.80 -10.73
C GLU A 152 0.33 11.44 -10.98
N GLN A 153 0.45 12.40 -11.90
CA GLN A 153 1.75 13.02 -12.23
C GLN A 153 2.27 13.94 -11.12
N GLU A 154 1.35 14.56 -10.38
CA GLU A 154 1.60 15.33 -9.18
C GLU A 154 2.18 14.51 -8.02
N ASP A 155 1.97 13.18 -8.04
CA ASP A 155 2.42 12.25 -7.01
C ASP A 155 3.77 11.61 -7.34
N VAL A 156 4.30 11.82 -8.55
CA VAL A 156 5.60 11.27 -8.97
C VAL A 156 6.74 12.03 -8.27
N LEU A 157 7.52 11.31 -7.47
CA LEU A 157 8.62 11.85 -6.67
C LEU A 157 9.96 11.84 -7.41
N LEU A 158 10.14 10.85 -8.28
CA LEU A 158 11.32 10.68 -9.11
C LEU A 158 10.87 10.15 -10.47
N ARG A 159 11.44 10.70 -11.53
CA ARG A 159 11.34 10.14 -12.87
C ARG A 159 12.69 10.20 -13.55
N ASP A 160 13.19 9.04 -13.94
CA ASP A 160 14.43 8.86 -14.69
C ASP A 160 14.04 8.24 -16.04
N HIS A 161 14.36 8.91 -17.14
CA HIS A 161 14.08 8.41 -18.49
C HIS A 161 15.20 7.51 -19.03
N GLY A 162 16.21 7.22 -18.23
CA GLY A 162 17.41 6.50 -18.63
C GLY A 162 18.40 7.36 -19.40
N SER A 163 19.47 6.74 -19.87
CA SER A 163 20.50 7.41 -20.67
C SER A 163 20.00 7.65 -22.10
N LYS A 164 20.31 8.82 -22.68
CA LYS A 164 19.98 9.11 -24.09
C LYS A 164 20.54 8.01 -25.01
N GLY A 165 19.66 7.28 -25.69
CA GLY A 165 20.00 6.18 -26.62
C GLY A 165 19.80 4.77 -26.04
N ALA A 166 19.38 4.64 -24.78
CA ALA A 166 18.91 3.40 -24.18
C ALA A 166 17.39 3.50 -23.97
N ASP A 167 16.64 3.44 -25.07
CA ASP A 167 15.19 3.23 -25.01
C ASP A 167 14.96 1.98 -24.14
N ASP A 168 14.13 2.08 -23.09
CA ASP A 168 13.77 1.01 -22.12
C ASP A 168 14.54 0.93 -20.78
N GLU A 169 15.32 1.95 -20.37
CA GLU A 169 15.92 1.99 -19.02
C GLU A 169 15.20 2.90 -18.02
N GLY A 170 14.17 3.62 -18.46
CA GLY A 170 13.44 4.56 -17.61
C GLY A 170 12.62 3.89 -16.48
N PHE A 171 12.41 4.64 -15.41
CA PHE A 171 11.56 4.27 -14.28
C PHE A 171 11.08 5.52 -13.53
N LEU A 172 10.05 5.34 -12.72
CA LEU A 172 9.49 6.37 -11.87
C LEU A 172 9.23 5.82 -10.46
N MET A 173 9.16 6.72 -9.48
CA MET A 173 8.87 6.41 -8.08
C MET A 173 7.73 7.29 -7.58
N LEU A 174 6.75 6.68 -6.92
CA LEU A 174 5.59 7.35 -6.35
C LEU A 174 5.18 6.70 -5.00
N PRO A 175 4.41 7.39 -4.15
CA PRO A 175 3.83 6.80 -2.94
C PRO A 175 2.94 5.58 -3.22
N ASP A 176 3.05 4.53 -2.43
CA ASP A 176 2.08 3.43 -2.47
C ASP A 176 0.73 3.87 -1.88
N LEU A 177 -0.37 3.32 -2.40
CA LEU A 177 -1.73 3.64 -1.96
C LEU A 177 -1.97 3.37 -0.47
N ASN A 178 -1.26 2.41 0.11
CA ASN A 178 -1.43 2.05 1.51
C ASN A 178 -0.70 2.99 2.46
N TRP A 179 0.26 3.79 1.99
CA TRP A 179 0.94 4.79 2.81
C TRP A 179 0.09 6.05 3.00
N ASP A 180 0.17 6.67 4.18
CA ASP A 180 -0.58 7.90 4.51
C ASP A 180 0.13 9.19 4.07
N ARG A 181 1.33 9.06 3.48
CA ARG A 181 2.21 10.15 3.02
C ARG A 181 2.70 11.08 4.14
N LYS A 182 2.55 10.67 5.41
CA LYS A 182 2.92 11.47 6.58
C LYS A 182 3.81 10.72 7.54
N THR A 183 3.42 9.49 7.89
CA THR A 183 4.09 8.68 8.89
C THR A 183 5.35 8.07 8.27
N ILE A 184 6.51 8.66 8.58
CA ILE A 184 7.79 8.25 7.99
C ILE A 184 8.15 6.80 8.36
N SER A 185 7.83 6.34 9.57
CA SER A 185 8.07 4.95 9.98
C SER A 185 7.29 3.91 9.17
N SER A 186 6.27 4.32 8.41
CA SER A 186 5.51 3.46 7.49
C SER A 186 5.73 3.83 6.01
N LEU A 187 6.80 4.58 5.69
CA LEU A 187 7.11 5.00 4.33
C LEU A 187 7.13 3.80 3.39
N HIS A 188 6.24 3.85 2.39
CA HIS A 188 6.13 2.83 1.36
C HIS A 188 6.00 3.50 0.00
N LEU A 189 6.97 3.23 -0.88
CA LEU A 189 7.07 3.80 -2.21
C LEU A 189 7.05 2.68 -3.25
N LEU A 190 6.47 2.97 -4.42
CA LEU A 190 6.41 2.06 -5.55
C LEU A 190 7.39 2.51 -6.63
N GLY A 191 8.29 1.62 -7.04
CA GLY A 191 9.14 1.81 -8.21
C GLY A 191 8.51 1.15 -9.43
N ILE A 192 8.12 1.95 -10.43
CA ILE A 192 7.52 1.47 -11.68
C ILE A 192 8.51 1.68 -12.82
N VAL A 193 8.82 0.60 -13.54
CA VAL A 193 9.71 0.64 -14.71
C VAL A 193 8.93 1.02 -15.97
N GLU A 194 9.49 1.86 -16.84
CA GLU A 194 8.83 2.33 -18.07
C GLU A 194 8.78 1.22 -19.13
N ARG A 195 9.79 0.36 -19.16
CA ARG A 195 9.84 -0.82 -20.04
C ARG A 195 8.68 -1.78 -19.79
N ARG A 196 8.16 -2.37 -20.87
CA ARG A 196 6.95 -3.21 -20.82
C ARG A 196 7.22 -4.71 -20.99
N ASP A 197 8.46 -5.09 -21.29
CA ASP A 197 8.88 -6.47 -21.61
C ASP A 197 9.22 -7.33 -20.39
N ILE A 198 9.53 -6.71 -19.24
CA ILE A 198 9.77 -7.40 -17.96
C ILE A 198 8.45 -7.48 -17.20
N TRP A 199 7.89 -8.68 -17.06
CA TRP A 199 6.60 -8.88 -16.39
C TRP A 199 6.79 -9.25 -14.92
N SER A 200 7.95 -9.82 -14.60
CA SER A 200 8.31 -10.25 -13.26
C SER A 200 9.81 -10.53 -13.13
N LEU A 201 10.27 -10.91 -11.93
CA LEU A 201 11.66 -11.32 -11.71
C LEU A 201 12.14 -12.48 -12.59
N ARG A 202 11.22 -13.31 -13.13
CA ARG A 202 11.59 -14.41 -14.06
C ARG A 202 12.11 -13.91 -15.41
N ASP A 203 11.78 -12.68 -15.80
CA ASP A 203 12.27 -12.06 -17.04
C ASP A 203 13.66 -11.43 -16.87
N LEU A 204 14.15 -11.33 -15.62
CA LEU A 204 15.47 -10.78 -15.35
C LEU A 204 16.57 -11.73 -15.84
N LYS A 205 17.53 -11.16 -16.56
CA LYS A 205 18.69 -11.85 -17.13
C LYS A 205 19.97 -11.12 -16.72
N LYS A 206 21.12 -11.77 -16.88
CA LYS A 206 22.44 -11.18 -16.57
C LYS A 206 22.67 -9.81 -17.21
N LYS A 207 22.13 -9.58 -18.42
CA LYS A 207 22.22 -8.29 -19.12
C LYS A 207 21.54 -7.14 -18.37
N HIS A 208 20.56 -7.41 -17.51
CA HIS A 208 19.83 -6.39 -16.75
C HIS A 208 20.55 -5.96 -15.46
N VAL A 209 21.67 -6.59 -15.09
CA VAL A 209 22.35 -6.30 -13.80
C VAL A 209 22.83 -4.85 -13.72
N GLY A 210 23.33 -4.27 -14.82
CA GLY A 210 23.74 -2.86 -14.85
C GLY A 210 22.58 -1.91 -14.57
N TRP A 211 21.48 -2.09 -15.31
CA TRP A 211 20.24 -1.34 -15.13
C TRP A 211 19.66 -1.46 -13.71
N LEU A 212 19.62 -2.68 -13.14
CA LEU A 212 19.14 -2.88 -11.77
C LEU A 212 20.01 -2.17 -10.72
N LYS A 213 21.33 -2.13 -10.91
CA LYS A 213 22.25 -1.40 -10.03
C LYS A 213 22.03 0.12 -10.12
N HIS A 214 21.84 0.64 -11.33
CA HIS A 214 21.50 2.05 -11.56
C HIS A 214 20.20 2.40 -10.85
N MET A 215 19.13 1.66 -11.13
CA MET A 215 17.81 1.89 -10.53
C MET A 215 17.88 1.82 -8.99
N ARG A 216 18.55 0.82 -8.42
CA ARG A 216 18.77 0.72 -6.97
C ARG A 216 19.40 1.99 -6.40
N GLU A 217 20.47 2.48 -7.02
CA GLU A 217 21.20 3.65 -6.53
C GLU A 217 20.35 4.92 -6.61
N GLN A 218 19.63 5.12 -7.72
CA GLN A 218 18.77 6.28 -7.91
C GLN A 218 17.59 6.29 -6.95
N LEU A 219 16.92 5.16 -6.74
CA LEU A 219 15.81 5.04 -5.79
C LEU A 219 16.30 5.37 -4.37
N LEU A 220 17.39 4.76 -3.92
CA LEU A 220 17.97 5.02 -2.60
C LEU A 220 18.37 6.49 -2.43
N HIS A 221 19.04 7.07 -3.42
CA HIS A 221 19.48 8.45 -3.37
C HIS A 221 18.32 9.44 -3.37
N ALA A 222 17.32 9.24 -4.22
CA ALA A 222 16.15 10.10 -4.30
C ALA A 222 15.34 10.06 -3.00
N THR A 223 15.08 8.86 -2.45
CA THR A 223 14.35 8.72 -1.18
C THR A 223 15.06 9.41 -0.02
N ALA A 224 16.36 9.16 0.16
CA ALA A 224 17.14 9.80 1.24
C ALA A 224 17.23 11.33 1.09
N LYS A 225 17.19 11.84 -0.15
CA LYS A 225 17.19 13.29 -0.42
C LYS A 225 15.82 13.92 -0.14
N LEU A 226 14.73 13.23 -0.43
CA LEU A 226 13.37 13.74 -0.27
C LEU A 226 12.91 13.76 1.19
N TYR A 227 13.36 12.79 1.99
CA TYR A 227 12.92 12.64 3.37
C TYR A 227 14.09 12.82 4.36
N PRO A 228 14.20 13.99 5.01
CA PRO A 228 15.23 14.24 6.01
C PRO A 228 15.20 13.21 7.15
N GLY A 229 16.38 12.76 7.58
CA GLY A 229 16.52 11.76 8.65
C GLY A 229 16.44 10.30 8.17
N ILE A 230 16.24 10.07 6.86
CA ILE A 230 16.30 8.73 6.27
C ILE A 230 17.63 8.55 5.56
N GLU A 231 18.39 7.56 6.01
CA GLU A 231 19.66 7.16 5.39
C GLU A 231 19.46 5.98 4.43
N LYS A 232 20.39 5.80 3.48
CA LYS A 232 20.26 4.78 2.42
C LYS A 232 20.22 3.34 2.97
N ASP A 233 20.84 3.10 4.12
CA ASP A 233 20.90 1.81 4.79
C ASP A 233 19.65 1.51 5.65
N MET A 234 18.78 2.50 5.85
CA MET A 234 17.46 2.32 6.47
C MET A 234 16.39 1.82 5.47
N LEU A 235 16.73 1.71 4.19
CA LEU A 235 15.80 1.39 3.09
C LEU A 235 15.91 -0.07 2.64
N LYS A 236 14.78 -0.73 2.44
CA LYS A 236 14.65 -2.04 1.79
C LYS A 236 14.00 -1.88 0.43
N LEU A 237 14.67 -2.41 -0.59
CA LEU A 237 14.11 -2.56 -1.93
C LEU A 237 13.84 -4.04 -2.16
N TYR A 238 12.62 -4.40 -2.59
CA TYR A 238 12.25 -5.79 -2.79
C TYR A 238 11.25 -5.96 -3.92
N MET A 239 11.26 -7.13 -4.55
CA MET A 239 10.24 -7.53 -5.53
C MET A 239 9.36 -8.60 -4.91
N HIS A 240 8.05 -8.49 -5.12
CA HIS A 240 7.15 -9.58 -4.86
C HIS A 240 7.19 -10.61 -5.99
N TRP A 241 7.25 -11.88 -5.59
CA TRP A 241 6.94 -12.99 -6.47
C TRP A 241 5.45 -13.35 -6.37
N MET A 242 4.84 -13.57 -7.54
CA MET A 242 3.41 -13.45 -7.90
C MET A 242 2.86 -12.03 -8.21
N CYS A 243 3.42 -10.88 -7.75
CA CYS A 243 3.20 -9.54 -8.37
C CYS A 243 3.89 -8.30 -7.72
N HIS A 244 4.58 -7.46 -8.52
CA HIS A 244 5.08 -6.07 -8.28
C HIS A 244 6.40 -5.84 -7.50
N LEU A 245 7.19 -4.83 -7.90
CA LEU A 245 8.37 -4.29 -7.19
C LEU A 245 7.91 -3.24 -6.17
N ALA A 246 8.43 -3.26 -4.94
CA ALA A 246 8.08 -2.34 -3.86
C ALA A 246 9.34 -1.86 -3.09
N VAL A 247 9.27 -0.67 -2.49
CA VAL A 247 10.32 -0.07 -1.68
C VAL A 247 9.74 0.33 -0.33
N ASP A 248 10.34 -0.14 0.76
CA ASP A 248 9.85 0.03 2.12
C ASP A 248 10.99 0.36 3.09
N ILE A 249 10.68 0.99 4.22
CA ILE A 249 11.66 1.25 5.27
C ILE A 249 11.89 0.02 6.14
N TYR A 250 13.12 -0.13 6.62
CA TYR A 250 13.45 -1.02 7.72
C TYR A 250 13.52 -0.24 9.01
N ASP A 251 12.66 -0.59 9.96
CA ASP A 251 12.86 -0.19 11.34
C ASP A 251 13.78 -1.24 11.99
N THR A 252 15.01 -0.84 12.31
CA THR A 252 16.00 -1.61 13.08
C THR A 252 16.21 -1.01 14.45
N HIS A 253 15.15 -0.61 15.15
CA HIS A 253 15.25 -0.25 16.56
C HIS A 253 14.10 -0.83 17.37
#